data_AF-A0A962YK66-F1
#
_entry.id   AF-A0A962YK66-F1
#
_cell.length_a   1.000
_cell.length_b   1.000
_cell.length_c   1.000
_cell.angle_alpha   90.00
_cell.angle_beta   90.00
_cell.angle_gamma   90.00
#
_symmetry.space_group_name_H-M   'P 1'
#
loop_
_entity.id
_entity.type
_entity.pdbx_description
1 polymer ?
#
loop_
_entity_poly.entity_id
_entity_poly.type
_entity_poly.pdbx_seq_one_letter_code
_entity_poly.pdbx_strand_id
1 'polypeptide(L)'
;MSKPDAAVDSPIVARVVHKSVVVDLPGQRRVDKLMLNLSPQGRTFAAGTDVAFLVPGHDPGDLAHGLRRYSVESVGAVPFEDSIDITIYVRDHGNTGSGMAHHLMGLEQGDSVPLYGPFAYPFYPPMGSRSNMVIIGAGCGMVPFRWLAHKVQRRKLDWMGKVLMLEGPQTGLEHLYLNEHGANQDQYFDAATHRAFDALKTRYSATALDSAESTAANMEALWRLMGQGSVFVYLAGYREVARAMDEAMSQHLRLHGRWQEAKAALVSGGHWLEFLYD
;
A
#
# COMPACT_ATOMS: atom_id res chain seq x y z
N MET A 1 -13.64 -1.41 -11.82
CA MET A 1 -13.92 -2.86 -11.81
C MET A 1 -12.97 -3.51 -10.82
N SER A 2 -13.43 -3.81 -9.60
CA SER A 2 -12.73 -4.78 -8.74
C SER A 2 -12.68 -6.08 -9.53
N LYS A 3 -11.48 -6.63 -9.75
CA LYS A 3 -11.37 -7.96 -10.34
C LYS A 3 -12.19 -8.91 -9.44
N PRO A 4 -13.04 -9.77 -10.00
CA PRO A 4 -13.71 -10.80 -9.22
C PRO A 4 -12.64 -11.57 -8.46
N ASP A 5 -12.89 -11.81 -7.17
CA ASP A 5 -11.98 -12.53 -6.27
C ASP A 5 -11.46 -13.76 -6.99
N ALA A 6 -10.16 -13.74 -7.33
CA ALA A 6 -9.50 -14.94 -7.82
C ALA A 6 -9.73 -16.01 -6.75
N ALA A 7 -10.22 -17.18 -7.16
CA ALA A 7 -10.41 -18.30 -6.25
C ALA A 7 -9.14 -18.45 -5.41
N VAL A 8 -9.30 -18.33 -4.09
CA VAL A 8 -8.16 -18.40 -3.17
C VAL A 8 -7.67 -19.85 -3.20
N ASP A 9 -6.47 -20.05 -3.73
CA ASP A 9 -5.84 -21.37 -3.76
C ASP A 9 -5.64 -21.92 -2.34
N SER A 10 -5.50 -23.24 -2.22
CA SER A 10 -5.17 -23.89 -0.96
C SER A 10 -3.92 -23.28 -0.31
N PRO A 11 -3.85 -23.21 1.03
CA PRO A 11 -2.70 -22.63 1.70
C PRO A 11 -1.43 -23.46 1.45
N ILE A 12 -0.30 -22.76 1.38
CA ILE A 12 1.04 -23.33 1.41
C ILE A 12 1.55 -23.22 2.85
N VAL A 13 2.17 -24.28 3.38
CA VAL A 13 2.83 -24.21 4.68
C VAL A 13 4.12 -23.42 4.52
N ALA A 14 4.23 -22.29 5.23
CA ALA A 14 5.42 -21.46 5.25
C ALA A 14 6.08 -21.55 6.64
N ARG A 15 7.39 -21.79 6.68
CA ARG A 15 8.17 -21.94 7.91
C ARG A 15 9.00 -20.69 8.17
N VAL A 16 8.97 -20.17 9.39
CA VAL A 16 9.84 -19.06 9.81
C VAL A 16 11.28 -19.53 9.85
N VAL A 17 12.11 -19.02 8.95
CA VAL A 17 13.55 -19.33 8.90
C VAL A 17 14.40 -18.24 9.55
N HIS A 18 13.88 -17.01 9.61
CA HIS A 18 14.51 -15.92 10.34
C HIS A 18 13.47 -14.88 10.77
N LYS A 19 13.67 -14.31 11.96
CA LYS A 19 12.91 -13.18 12.48
C LYS A 19 13.88 -12.19 13.11
N SER A 20 13.70 -10.91 12.83
CA SER A 20 14.46 -9.85 13.47
C SER A 20 13.63 -8.59 13.62
N VAL A 21 13.88 -7.85 14.69
CA VAL A 21 13.24 -6.56 14.93
C VAL A 21 14.01 -5.49 14.17
N VAL A 22 13.30 -4.72 13.34
CA VAL A 22 13.90 -3.70 12.47
C VAL A 22 13.69 -2.30 13.03
N VAL A 23 12.55 -2.07 13.67
CA VAL A 23 12.21 -0.84 14.37
C VAL A 23 11.70 -1.20 15.75
N ASP A 24 12.33 -0.65 16.78
CA ASP A 24 11.92 -0.74 18.19
C ASP A 24 12.46 0.47 18.95
N LEU A 25 11.99 1.65 18.56
CA LEU A 25 12.38 2.92 19.14
C LEU A 25 11.18 3.54 19.87
N PRO A 26 11.41 4.22 21.02
CA PRO A 26 10.35 4.95 21.71
C PRO A 26 9.63 5.92 20.77
N GLY A 27 8.29 5.84 20.75
CA GLY A 27 7.45 6.69 19.89
C GLY A 27 7.22 6.18 18.47
N GLN A 28 7.81 5.04 18.09
CA GLN A 28 7.55 4.39 16.80
C GLN A 28 6.84 3.05 16.99
N ARG A 29 6.05 2.64 15.98
CA ARG A 29 5.46 1.31 15.96
C ARG A 29 6.54 0.28 15.67
N ARG A 30 6.56 -0.80 16.46
CA ARG A 30 7.48 -1.91 16.24
C ARG A 30 7.26 -2.53 14.86
N VAL A 31 8.35 -2.85 14.18
CA VAL A 31 8.32 -3.55 12.89
C VAL A 31 9.27 -4.74 12.93
N ASP A 32 8.73 -5.92 12.67
CA ASP A 32 9.46 -7.16 12.55
C ASP A 32 9.67 -7.52 11.08
N LYS A 33 10.87 -7.98 10.75
CA LYS A 33 11.18 -8.66 9.50
C LYS A 33 11.02 -10.15 9.72
N LEU A 34 10.17 -10.77 8.91
CA LEU A 34 9.98 -12.21 8.88
C LEU A 34 10.46 -12.75 7.53
N MET A 35 11.31 -13.77 7.59
CA MET A 35 11.72 -14.56 6.44
C MET A 35 11.05 -15.92 6.55
N LEU A 36 10.27 -16.27 5.53
CA LEU A 36 9.48 -17.49 5.47
C LEU A 36 9.95 -18.37 4.32
N ASN A 37 10.28 -19.62 4.63
CA ASN A 37 10.62 -20.63 3.64
C ASN A 37 9.36 -21.42 3.26
N LEU A 38 9.12 -21.59 1.96
CA LEU A 38 7.97 -22.32 1.45
C LEU A 38 8.28 -23.00 0.10
N SER A 39 7.55 -24.08 -0.21
CA SER A 39 7.58 -24.67 -1.56
C SER A 39 6.56 -23.95 -2.44
N PRO A 40 6.94 -23.39 -3.61
CA PRO A 40 6.04 -22.55 -4.41
C PRO A 40 4.87 -23.32 -5.05
N GLN A 41 4.93 -24.66 -5.13
CA GLN A 41 3.85 -25.50 -5.69
C GLN A 41 3.37 -25.04 -7.09
N GLY A 42 4.30 -24.66 -7.96
CA GLY A 42 4.00 -24.15 -9.30
C GLY A 42 3.56 -22.69 -9.37
N ARG A 43 3.45 -21.98 -8.23
CA ARG A 43 3.10 -20.56 -8.16
C ARG A 43 4.35 -19.69 -8.26
N THR A 44 4.22 -18.52 -8.90
CA THR A 44 5.33 -17.56 -9.06
C THR A 44 5.24 -16.43 -8.04
N PHE A 45 6.16 -16.44 -7.07
CA PHE A 45 6.32 -15.34 -6.13
C PHE A 45 7.31 -14.32 -6.67
N ALA A 46 7.01 -13.04 -6.47
CA ALA A 46 7.92 -11.97 -6.84
C ALA A 46 7.86 -10.85 -5.81
N ALA A 47 8.95 -10.10 -5.70
CA ALA A 47 8.96 -8.89 -4.90
C ALA A 47 7.87 -7.93 -5.43
N GLY A 48 6.99 -7.52 -4.54
CA GLY A 48 5.81 -6.70 -4.83
C GLY A 48 4.50 -7.43 -4.95
N THR A 49 4.47 -8.76 -5.10
CA THR A 49 3.21 -9.51 -4.92
C THR A 49 2.80 -9.51 -3.45
N ASP A 50 1.52 -9.70 -3.17
CA ASP A 50 1.03 -9.88 -1.80
C ASP A 50 0.88 -11.36 -1.47
N VAL A 51 1.04 -11.70 -0.20
CA VAL A 51 0.64 -12.98 0.40
C VAL A 51 -0.38 -12.69 1.48
N ALA A 52 -1.21 -13.67 1.86
CA ALA A 52 -2.18 -13.48 2.91
C ALA A 52 -2.10 -14.58 3.96
N PHE A 53 -2.52 -14.23 5.17
CA PHE A 53 -2.64 -15.14 6.30
C PHE A 53 -4.04 -15.04 6.88
N LEU A 54 -4.58 -16.17 7.33
CA LEU A 54 -5.89 -16.24 7.97
C LEU A 54 -5.74 -15.79 9.42
N VAL A 55 -6.53 -14.79 9.83
CA VAL A 55 -6.57 -14.30 11.20
C VAL A 55 -6.93 -15.47 12.14
N PRO A 56 -6.18 -15.69 13.23
CA PRO A 56 -6.51 -16.75 14.19
C PRO A 56 -7.93 -16.60 14.73
N GLY A 57 -8.66 -17.71 14.82
CA GLY A 57 -10.06 -17.73 15.29
C GLY A 57 -11.10 -17.32 14.25
N HIS A 58 -10.69 -16.93 13.04
CA HIS A 58 -11.63 -16.70 11.93
C HIS A 58 -12.07 -18.03 11.29
N ASP A 59 -13.29 -18.05 10.74
CA ASP A 59 -13.82 -19.23 10.07
C ASP A 59 -13.02 -19.51 8.77
N PRO A 60 -12.41 -20.70 8.62
CA PRO A 60 -11.76 -21.11 7.38
C PRO A 60 -12.72 -21.15 6.16
N GLY A 61 -14.03 -21.19 6.39
CA GLY A 61 -15.06 -21.07 5.35
C GLY A 61 -15.27 -19.65 4.82
N ASP A 62 -14.83 -18.62 5.55
CA ASP A 62 -14.92 -17.20 5.16
C ASP A 62 -13.52 -16.59 4.97
N LEU A 63 -12.80 -17.13 4.00
CA LEU A 63 -11.48 -16.61 3.62
C LEU A 63 -11.54 -15.16 3.12
N ALA A 64 -12.68 -14.71 2.59
CA ALA A 64 -12.82 -13.36 2.07
C ALA A 64 -12.63 -12.30 3.15
N HIS A 65 -13.23 -12.50 4.33
CA HIS A 65 -13.12 -11.56 5.46
C HIS A 65 -11.98 -11.90 6.43
N GLY A 66 -11.56 -13.17 6.48
CA GLY A 66 -10.55 -13.64 7.41
C GLY A 66 -9.10 -13.42 6.98
N LEU A 67 -8.84 -13.19 5.70
CA LEU A 67 -7.48 -13.02 5.20
C LEU A 67 -6.95 -11.60 5.44
N ARG A 68 -5.68 -11.50 5.81
CA ARG A 68 -4.93 -10.25 5.89
C ARG A 68 -3.68 -10.32 5.03
N ARG A 69 -3.55 -9.37 4.11
CA ARG A 69 -2.50 -9.32 3.09
C ARG A 69 -1.26 -8.60 3.58
N TYR A 70 -0.10 -9.10 3.17
CA TYR A 70 1.23 -8.56 3.42
C TYR A 70 2.02 -8.57 2.12
N SER A 71 2.72 -7.47 1.83
CA SER A 71 3.53 -7.38 0.62
C SER A 71 4.84 -8.13 0.77
N VAL A 72 5.21 -8.89 -0.26
CA VAL A 72 6.49 -9.58 -0.37
C VAL A 72 7.57 -8.57 -0.75
N GLU A 73 8.60 -8.47 0.08
CA GLU A 73 9.70 -7.52 -0.08
C GLU A 73 10.83 -8.07 -0.93
N SER A 74 11.09 -9.36 -0.78
CA SER A 74 12.09 -10.07 -1.57
C SER A 74 11.73 -11.54 -1.66
N VAL A 75 12.22 -12.17 -2.73
CA VAL A 75 12.16 -13.62 -2.95
C VAL A 75 13.58 -14.08 -3.26
N GLY A 76 14.08 -15.05 -2.50
CA GLY A 76 15.36 -15.70 -2.71
C GLY A 76 15.15 -17.19 -3.01
N ALA A 77 15.85 -17.72 -4.01
CA ALA A 77 15.89 -19.16 -4.22
C ALA A 77 16.79 -19.80 -3.16
N VAL A 78 16.35 -20.90 -2.56
CA VAL A 78 17.21 -21.68 -1.67
C VAL A 78 18.09 -22.60 -2.52
N PRO A 79 19.43 -22.52 -2.41
CA PRO A 79 20.31 -23.39 -3.19
C PRO A 79 20.01 -24.87 -2.94
N PHE A 80 19.95 -25.65 -4.02
CA PHE A 80 19.78 -27.11 -3.99
C PHE A 80 18.45 -27.61 -3.41
N GLU A 81 17.45 -26.75 -3.25
CA GLU A 81 16.09 -27.11 -2.81
C GLU A 81 15.03 -26.52 -3.76
N ASP A 82 13.88 -27.20 -3.86
CA ASP A 82 12.67 -26.67 -4.54
C ASP A 82 11.86 -25.77 -3.59
N SER A 83 12.55 -24.92 -2.84
CA SER A 83 12.00 -23.99 -1.86
C SER A 83 12.48 -22.56 -2.12
N ILE A 84 11.69 -21.60 -1.66
CA ILE A 84 12.00 -20.18 -1.74
C ILE A 84 11.88 -19.53 -0.37
N ASP A 85 12.73 -18.54 -0.13
CA ASP A 85 12.63 -17.66 1.01
C ASP A 85 11.96 -16.36 0.59
N ILE A 86 10.80 -16.07 1.16
CA ILE A 86 10.15 -14.77 1.02
C ILE A 86 10.40 -13.93 2.26
N THR A 87 10.52 -12.62 2.08
CA THR A 87 10.61 -11.66 3.20
C THR A 87 9.36 -10.80 3.23
N ILE A 88 8.80 -10.61 4.42
CA ILE A 88 7.72 -9.66 4.69
C ILE A 88 8.09 -8.78 5.89
N TYR A 89 7.54 -7.57 5.93
CA TYR A 89 7.55 -6.72 7.12
C TYR A 89 6.19 -6.76 7.80
N VAL A 90 6.19 -7.00 9.11
CA VAL A 90 5.00 -6.99 9.94
C VAL A 90 5.10 -5.84 10.92
N ARG A 91 4.11 -4.95 10.88
CA ARG A 91 4.02 -3.79 11.76
C ARG A 91 3.03 -4.05 12.87
N ASP A 92 3.36 -3.61 14.07
CA ASP A 92 2.39 -3.58 15.16
C ASP A 92 1.32 -2.50 14.90
N HIS A 93 0.06 -2.91 14.91
CA HIS A 93 -1.08 -2.01 14.72
C HIS A 93 -1.62 -1.43 16.04
N GLY A 94 -1.05 -1.80 17.20
CA GLY A 94 -1.44 -1.27 18.51
C GLY A 94 -2.77 -1.81 19.05
N ASN A 95 -3.44 -2.71 18.33
CA ASN A 95 -4.65 -3.37 18.80
C ASN A 95 -4.33 -4.51 19.76
N THR A 96 -5.23 -4.70 20.74
CA THR A 96 -5.20 -5.56 21.93
C THR A 96 -4.92 -7.05 21.67
N GLY A 97 -3.71 -7.39 21.23
CA GLY A 97 -3.15 -8.75 21.24
C GLY A 97 -3.90 -9.80 20.41
N SER A 98 -4.82 -9.41 19.52
CA SER A 98 -5.78 -10.33 18.86
C SER A 98 -5.87 -10.22 17.34
N GLY A 99 -4.87 -9.60 16.69
CA GLY A 99 -4.83 -9.43 15.23
C GLY A 99 -3.81 -10.33 14.52
N MET A 100 -3.91 -10.43 13.18
CA MET A 100 -2.95 -11.16 12.35
C MET A 100 -1.50 -10.70 12.55
N ALA A 101 -1.29 -9.38 12.65
CA ALA A 101 0.04 -8.84 12.88
C ALA A 101 0.62 -9.31 14.22
N HIS A 102 -0.18 -9.30 15.29
CA HIS A 102 0.25 -9.82 16.60
C HIS A 102 0.59 -11.31 16.53
N HIS A 103 -0.24 -12.10 15.82
CA HIS A 103 0.04 -13.52 15.60
C HIS A 103 1.38 -13.74 14.88
N LEU A 104 1.62 -13.05 13.77
CA LEU A 104 2.89 -13.16 13.03
C LEU A 104 4.09 -12.70 13.85
N MET A 105 3.94 -11.62 14.64
CA MET A 105 4.98 -11.13 15.55
C MET A 105 5.22 -12.08 16.74
N GLY A 106 4.30 -12.98 17.04
CA GLY A 106 4.45 -14.03 18.04
C GLY A 106 5.14 -15.29 17.52
N LEU A 107 5.29 -15.47 16.21
CA LEU A 107 5.97 -16.63 15.63
C LEU A 107 7.47 -16.58 15.90
N GLU A 108 8.07 -17.72 16.22
CA GLU A 108 9.51 -17.88 16.42
C GLU A 108 10.15 -18.68 15.29
N GLN A 109 11.49 -18.67 15.23
CA GLN A 109 12.20 -19.45 14.23
C GLN A 109 11.88 -20.94 14.36
N GLY A 110 11.50 -21.57 13.25
CA GLY A 110 11.05 -22.96 13.20
C GLY A 110 9.52 -23.13 13.16
N ASP A 111 8.76 -22.12 13.57
CA ASP A 111 7.30 -22.17 13.51
C ASP A 111 6.78 -22.20 12.07
N SER A 112 5.60 -22.79 11.89
CA SER A 112 4.93 -22.89 10.59
C SER A 112 3.59 -22.18 10.61
N VAL A 113 3.26 -21.51 9.51
CA VAL A 113 2.02 -20.76 9.34
C VAL A 113 1.42 -21.03 7.94
N PRO A 114 0.09 -21.21 7.82
CA PRO A 114 -0.56 -21.30 6.52
C PRO A 114 -0.51 -19.96 5.77
N LEU A 115 -0.01 -19.98 4.54
CA LEU A 115 0.14 -18.83 3.66
C LEU A 115 -0.73 -19.00 2.40
N TYR A 116 -1.46 -17.96 2.04
CA TYR A 116 -2.29 -17.90 0.84
C TYR A 116 -1.69 -16.94 -0.20
N GLY A 117 -1.93 -17.23 -1.48
CA GLY A 117 -1.42 -16.44 -2.60
C GLY A 117 -0.35 -17.17 -3.43
N PRO A 118 0.45 -16.44 -4.22
CA PRO A 118 0.58 -14.97 -4.23
C PRO A 118 -0.59 -14.26 -4.91
N PHE A 119 -0.90 -13.06 -4.45
CA PHE A 119 -1.87 -12.14 -5.05
C PHE A 119 -1.14 -11.05 -5.82
N ALA A 120 -1.71 -10.66 -6.97
CA ALA A 120 -1.12 -9.61 -7.80
C ALA A 120 -1.21 -8.24 -7.11
N TYR A 121 -0.12 -7.49 -7.17
CA TYR A 121 -0.11 -6.09 -6.74
C TYR A 121 -1.06 -5.26 -7.62
N PRO A 122 -2.02 -4.52 -7.01
CA PRO A 122 -3.08 -3.87 -7.78
C PRO A 122 -2.60 -2.65 -8.56
N PHE A 123 -1.46 -2.04 -8.18
CA PHE A 123 -0.99 -0.80 -8.78
C PHE A 123 0.03 -1.00 -9.90
N TYR A 124 -0.18 -0.28 -10.99
CA TYR A 124 0.73 -0.19 -12.12
C TYR A 124 0.93 1.28 -12.50
N PRO A 125 2.15 1.71 -12.80
CA PRO A 125 2.38 3.10 -13.16
C PRO A 125 1.95 3.42 -14.59
N PRO A 126 1.56 4.68 -14.88
CA PRO A 126 1.12 5.10 -16.22
C PRO A 126 2.22 4.85 -17.25
N MET A 127 1.87 4.51 -18.49
CA MET A 127 2.87 4.14 -19.50
C MET A 127 3.83 5.29 -19.87
N GLY A 128 3.34 6.53 -19.90
CA GLY A 128 4.14 7.71 -20.24
C GLY A 128 4.44 8.60 -19.04
N SER A 129 5.56 9.31 -19.09
CA SER A 129 6.04 10.19 -18.01
C SER A 129 5.29 11.52 -17.87
N ARG A 130 4.37 11.84 -18.81
CA ARG A 130 3.59 13.09 -18.81
C ARG A 130 2.28 13.00 -18.02
N SER A 131 1.88 11.81 -17.60
CA SER A 131 0.64 11.64 -16.84
C SER A 131 0.82 12.19 -15.42
N ASN A 132 -0.23 12.82 -14.90
CA ASN A 132 -0.25 13.21 -13.49
C ASN A 132 -0.51 11.98 -12.61
N MET A 133 0.02 11.98 -11.39
CA MET A 133 -0.22 10.93 -10.39
C MET A 133 -0.72 11.56 -9.10
N VAL A 134 -1.76 10.95 -8.53
CA VAL A 134 -2.25 11.22 -7.19
C VAL A 134 -2.12 9.92 -6.40
N ILE A 135 -1.43 9.94 -5.27
CA ILE A 135 -1.22 8.78 -4.41
C ILE A 135 -1.79 9.12 -3.03
N ILE A 136 -2.76 8.35 -2.54
CA ILE A 136 -3.52 8.66 -1.32
C ILE A 136 -3.45 7.50 -0.32
N GLY A 137 -2.79 7.72 0.81
CA GLY A 137 -2.75 6.80 1.95
C GLY A 137 -3.91 7.06 2.93
N ALA A 138 -5.01 6.33 2.76
CA ALA A 138 -6.22 6.44 3.57
C ALA A 138 -6.08 5.72 4.92
N GLY A 139 -5.42 6.36 5.88
CA GLY A 139 -5.21 5.87 7.24
C GLY A 139 -4.14 4.78 7.42
N CYS A 140 -3.58 4.26 6.32
CA CYS A 140 -2.47 3.30 6.36
C CYS A 140 -1.09 3.92 6.05
N GLY A 141 -1.06 5.22 5.72
CA GLY A 141 0.10 5.89 5.16
C GLY A 141 0.44 5.39 3.75
N MET A 142 1.70 5.54 3.34
CA MET A 142 2.17 5.31 1.97
C MET A 142 2.71 3.91 1.71
N VAL A 143 2.69 3.02 2.70
CA VAL A 143 3.32 1.70 2.65
C VAL A 143 2.81 0.83 1.49
N PRO A 144 1.50 0.78 1.19
CA PRO A 144 1.01 0.03 0.04
C PRO A 144 1.55 0.53 -1.30
N PHE A 145 2.10 1.74 -1.39
CA PHE A 145 2.63 2.33 -2.62
C PHE A 145 4.13 2.14 -2.82
N ARG A 146 4.83 1.49 -1.88
CA ARG A 146 6.26 1.18 -1.98
C ARG A 146 6.62 0.61 -3.35
N TRP A 147 5.88 -0.40 -3.79
CA TRP A 147 6.15 -1.09 -5.06
C TRP A 147 5.76 -0.27 -6.28
N LEU A 148 4.75 0.59 -6.20
CA LEU A 148 4.46 1.57 -7.24
C LEU A 148 5.66 2.52 -7.42
N ALA A 149 6.22 3.06 -6.34
CA ALA A 149 7.39 3.94 -6.38
C ALA A 149 8.62 3.23 -6.97
N HIS A 150 8.91 2.00 -6.53
CA HIS A 150 9.99 1.18 -7.12
C HIS A 150 9.78 0.90 -8.61
N LYS A 151 8.55 0.58 -9.03
CA LYS A 151 8.23 0.36 -10.45
C LYS A 151 8.47 1.61 -11.28
N VAL A 152 8.09 2.80 -10.80
CA VAL A 152 8.35 4.06 -11.51
C VAL A 152 9.84 4.34 -11.56
N GLN A 153 10.55 4.25 -10.43
CA GLN A 153 11.99 4.50 -10.35
C GLN A 153 12.79 3.58 -11.28
N ARG A 154 12.44 2.29 -11.35
CA ARG A 154 13.09 1.31 -12.23
C ARG A 154 12.94 1.62 -13.72
N ARG A 155 11.88 2.32 -14.12
CA ARG A 155 11.72 2.76 -15.51
C ARG A 155 12.72 3.84 -15.92
N LYS A 156 13.40 4.49 -14.95
CA LYS A 156 14.38 5.56 -15.18
C LYS A 156 13.85 6.64 -16.12
N LEU A 157 12.55 6.93 -16.01
CA LEU A 157 11.91 7.99 -16.77
C LEU A 157 12.03 9.30 -16.00
N ASP A 158 12.43 10.36 -16.67
CA ASP A 158 12.25 11.71 -16.15
C ASP A 158 10.74 11.99 -16.08
N TRP A 159 10.17 11.91 -14.88
CA TRP A 159 8.75 12.13 -14.67
C TRP A 159 8.43 13.62 -14.91
N MET A 160 7.63 13.88 -15.94
CA MET A 160 7.26 15.24 -16.37
C MET A 160 5.89 15.67 -15.84
N GLY A 161 5.02 14.70 -15.54
CA GLY A 161 3.72 14.93 -14.93
C GLY A 161 3.85 15.37 -13.47
N LYS A 162 2.77 15.93 -12.94
CA LYS A 162 2.73 16.34 -11.54
C LYS A 162 2.44 15.13 -10.66
N VAL A 163 3.05 15.09 -9.48
CA VAL A 163 2.80 14.05 -8.48
C VAL A 163 2.30 14.73 -7.21
N LEU A 164 1.12 14.30 -6.76
CA LEU A 164 0.53 14.72 -5.49
C LEU A 164 0.44 13.47 -4.59
N MET A 165 1.02 13.55 -3.40
CA MET A 165 0.99 12.46 -2.42
C MET A 165 0.31 12.97 -1.16
N LEU A 166 -0.79 12.33 -0.78
CA LEU A 166 -1.61 12.73 0.37
C LEU A 166 -1.74 11.55 1.33
N GLU A 167 -1.83 11.85 2.61
CA GLU A 167 -2.18 10.86 3.62
C GLU A 167 -2.92 11.48 4.80
N GLY A 168 -3.55 10.61 5.58
CA GLY A 168 -4.06 10.96 6.88
C GLY A 168 -5.13 10.01 7.41
N PRO A 169 -5.44 10.10 8.71
CA PRO A 169 -6.20 9.07 9.41
C PRO A 169 -7.71 9.17 9.26
N GLN A 170 -8.26 10.34 8.89
CA GLN A 170 -9.72 10.55 8.87
C GLN A 170 -10.30 10.49 7.45
N THR A 171 -9.63 11.12 6.49
CA THR A 171 -10.05 11.18 5.08
C THR A 171 -8.92 10.82 4.11
N GLY A 172 -7.67 10.74 4.58
CA GLY A 172 -6.51 10.52 3.73
C GLY A 172 -6.02 11.80 3.03
N LEU A 173 -6.64 12.94 3.29
CA LEU A 173 -6.36 14.23 2.63
C LEU A 173 -5.83 15.30 3.60
N GLU A 174 -5.60 14.94 4.86
CA GLU A 174 -5.18 15.86 5.91
C GLU A 174 -3.78 16.41 5.67
N HIS A 175 -2.86 15.57 5.21
CA HIS A 175 -1.44 15.88 5.14
C HIS A 175 -0.89 15.64 3.73
N LEU A 176 0.01 16.54 3.32
CA LEU A 176 0.87 16.31 2.17
C LEU A 176 1.99 15.35 2.58
N TYR A 177 2.14 14.22 1.90
CA TYR A 177 3.23 13.29 2.18
C TYR A 177 4.54 13.78 1.57
N LEU A 178 5.46 14.20 2.45
CA LEU A 178 6.74 14.78 2.06
C LEU A 178 7.90 13.78 2.03
N ASN A 179 7.69 12.49 2.35
CA ASN A 179 8.78 11.49 2.48
C ASN A 179 9.97 12.01 3.32
N GLU A 180 9.68 12.78 4.38
CA GLU A 180 10.68 13.27 5.33
C GLU A 180 10.92 12.26 6.44
N HIS A 181 12.19 12.16 6.85
CA HIS A 181 12.58 11.28 7.96
C HIS A 181 12.05 11.89 9.27
N GLY A 182 11.32 11.12 10.06
CA GLY A 182 10.83 11.53 11.37
C GLY A 182 9.44 12.17 11.41
N ALA A 183 8.88 12.67 10.30
CA ALA A 183 7.46 13.04 10.23
C ALA A 183 6.56 11.81 9.97
N ASN A 184 7.11 10.82 9.26
CA ASN A 184 6.42 9.59 8.86
C ASN A 184 6.67 8.42 9.83
N GLN A 185 6.78 8.69 11.13
CA GLN A 185 7.25 7.75 12.17
C GLN A 185 6.45 6.44 12.26
N ASP A 186 5.23 6.41 11.73
CA ASP A 186 4.39 5.20 11.69
C ASP A 186 4.69 4.28 10.50
N GLN A 187 5.61 4.65 9.60
CA GLN A 187 5.90 3.92 8.36
C GLN A 187 7.37 3.54 8.28
N TYR A 188 7.65 2.23 8.31
CA TYR A 188 9.00 1.75 8.02
C TYR A 188 9.27 1.79 6.50
N PHE A 189 10.31 2.50 6.09
CA PHE A 189 10.88 2.45 4.75
C PHE A 189 12.39 2.26 4.82
N ASP A 190 12.93 1.39 3.98
CA ASP A 190 14.36 1.27 3.80
C ASP A 190 14.90 2.41 2.91
N ALA A 191 16.23 2.57 2.86
CA ALA A 191 16.87 3.61 2.05
C ALA A 191 16.53 3.50 0.56
N ALA A 192 16.28 2.29 0.04
CA ALA A 192 15.87 2.10 -1.35
C ALA A 192 14.47 2.66 -1.60
N THR A 193 13.52 2.42 -0.69
CA THR A 193 12.15 2.93 -0.79
C THR A 193 12.10 4.45 -0.63
N HIS A 194 12.87 5.02 0.30
CA HIS A 194 12.98 6.48 0.40
C HIS A 194 13.47 7.10 -0.92
N ARG A 195 14.53 6.55 -1.53
CA ARG A 195 15.00 7.01 -2.84
C ARG A 195 13.98 6.83 -3.95
N ALA A 196 13.15 5.78 -3.89
CA ALA A 196 12.10 5.55 -4.88
C ALA A 196 10.99 6.61 -4.78
N PHE A 197 10.55 6.98 -3.58
CA PHE A 197 9.61 8.09 -3.37
C PHE A 197 10.24 9.45 -3.70
N ASP A 198 11.51 9.68 -3.37
CA ASP A 198 12.19 10.92 -3.75
C ASP A 198 12.30 11.07 -5.28
N ALA A 199 12.51 9.98 -6.02
CA ALA A 199 12.49 10.01 -7.48
C ALA A 199 11.11 10.36 -8.07
N LEU A 200 10.02 10.19 -7.31
CA LEU A 200 8.67 10.64 -7.71
C LEU A 200 8.44 12.13 -7.45
N LYS A 201 9.19 12.74 -6.51
CA LYS A 201 9.06 14.16 -6.21
C LYS A 201 9.63 14.99 -7.37
N THR A 202 8.78 15.35 -8.31
CA THR A 202 9.13 16.31 -9.36
C THR A 202 9.14 17.74 -8.81
N ARG A 203 9.69 18.70 -9.57
CA ARG A 203 9.65 20.13 -9.22
C ARG A 203 8.23 20.68 -8.99
N TYR A 204 7.18 19.99 -9.46
CA TYR A 204 5.79 20.42 -9.26
C TYR A 204 5.13 19.89 -7.99
N SER A 205 5.70 18.86 -7.35
CA SER A 205 5.37 18.50 -5.96
C SER A 205 5.57 19.73 -5.05
N ALA A 206 6.54 20.58 -5.39
CA ALA A 206 6.82 21.86 -4.73
C ALA A 206 5.73 22.93 -4.90
N THR A 207 4.87 22.87 -5.92
CA THR A 207 3.81 23.88 -6.09
C THR A 207 2.61 23.61 -5.17
N ALA A 208 2.44 22.38 -4.66
CA ALA A 208 1.51 22.10 -3.56
C ALA A 208 2.07 22.57 -2.19
N LEU A 209 3.40 22.73 -2.09
CA LEU A 209 4.07 23.25 -0.89
C LEU A 209 3.88 24.77 -0.71
N ASP A 210 3.52 25.52 -1.76
CA ASP A 210 3.32 26.98 -1.70
C ASP A 210 1.93 27.39 -1.14
N SER A 211 1.00 26.45 -0.92
CA SER A 211 -0.31 26.70 -0.32
C SER A 211 -0.31 26.32 1.16
N ALA A 212 -0.99 27.12 1.99
CA ALA A 212 -1.14 26.86 3.43
C ALA A 212 -1.57 25.40 3.69
N GLU A 213 -0.78 24.68 4.50
CA GLU A 213 -1.03 23.28 4.89
C GLU A 213 -2.39 23.14 5.57
N SER A 214 -3.41 22.85 4.77
CA SER A 214 -4.77 22.62 5.25
C SER A 214 -5.44 21.56 4.41
N THR A 215 -6.32 20.77 5.03
CA THR A 215 -7.12 19.77 4.34
C THR A 215 -7.90 20.38 3.17
N ALA A 216 -8.38 21.62 3.32
CA ALA A 216 -9.07 22.35 2.23
C ALA A 216 -8.16 22.60 1.03
N ALA A 217 -6.93 23.08 1.25
CA ALA A 217 -5.96 23.28 0.17
C ALA A 217 -5.58 21.95 -0.53
N ASN A 218 -5.44 20.87 0.24
CA ASN A 218 -5.18 19.53 -0.30
C ASN A 218 -6.33 19.04 -1.19
N MET A 219 -7.58 19.24 -0.76
CA MET A 219 -8.78 18.91 -1.54
C MET A 219 -8.87 19.74 -2.84
N GLU A 220 -8.54 21.03 -2.79
CA GLU A 220 -8.47 21.88 -3.98
C GLU A 220 -7.36 21.42 -4.94
N ALA A 221 -6.18 21.07 -4.41
CA ALA A 221 -5.07 20.57 -5.20
C ALA A 221 -5.42 19.25 -5.91
N LEU A 222 -6.06 18.33 -5.19
CA LEU A 222 -6.58 17.07 -5.72
C LEU A 222 -7.57 17.34 -6.85
N TRP A 223 -8.60 18.15 -6.59
CA TRP A 223 -9.63 18.46 -7.59
C TRP A 223 -9.05 19.11 -8.84
N ARG A 224 -8.16 20.10 -8.66
CA ARG A 224 -7.49 20.79 -9.76
C ARG A 224 -6.64 19.83 -10.60
N LEU A 225 -5.97 18.86 -9.96
CA LEU A 225 -5.15 17.89 -10.67
C LEU A 225 -6.00 16.86 -11.40
N MET A 226 -7.14 16.46 -10.83
CA MET A 226 -8.12 15.60 -11.49
C MET A 226 -8.71 16.24 -12.76
N GLY A 227 -8.83 17.58 -12.78
CA GLY A 227 -9.26 18.34 -13.96
C GLY A 227 -8.17 18.54 -15.02
N GLN A 228 -6.90 18.23 -14.73
CA GLN A 228 -5.80 18.29 -15.71
C GLN A 228 -5.72 16.93 -16.43
N GLY A 229 -5.87 16.92 -17.76
CA GLY A 229 -5.93 15.68 -18.55
C GLY A 229 -4.82 14.65 -18.24
N SER A 230 -5.16 13.37 -18.41
CA SER A 230 -4.31 12.18 -18.12
C SER A 230 -3.74 12.13 -16.70
N VAL A 231 -4.63 11.99 -15.71
CA VAL A 231 -4.31 11.79 -14.29
C VAL A 231 -4.62 10.36 -13.87
N PHE A 232 -3.75 9.76 -13.05
CA PHE A 232 -3.94 8.47 -12.41
C PHE A 232 -4.02 8.65 -10.90
N VAL A 233 -5.07 8.13 -10.29
CA VAL A 233 -5.31 8.17 -8.84
C VAL A 233 -5.14 6.76 -8.26
N TYR A 234 -4.28 6.66 -7.25
CA TYR A 234 -4.00 5.45 -6.50
C TYR A 234 -4.43 5.67 -5.06
N LEU A 235 -5.38 4.87 -4.58
CA LEU A 235 -5.92 4.95 -3.22
C LEU A 235 -5.68 3.62 -2.52
N ALA A 236 -5.10 3.65 -1.33
CA ALA A 236 -4.91 2.46 -0.51
C ALA A 236 -5.16 2.78 0.95
N GLY A 237 -5.72 1.82 1.70
CA GLY A 237 -5.97 1.98 3.13
C GLY A 237 -7.32 1.44 3.56
N TYR A 238 -7.88 2.02 4.62
CA TYR A 238 -9.12 1.52 5.21
C TYR A 238 -10.33 1.99 4.42
N ARG A 239 -11.29 1.08 4.20
CA ARG A 239 -12.51 1.39 3.44
C ARG A 239 -13.32 2.51 4.08
N GLU A 240 -13.38 2.57 5.40
CA GLU A 240 -14.07 3.63 6.14
C GLU A 240 -13.46 5.01 5.85
N VAL A 241 -12.13 5.11 5.86
CA VAL A 241 -11.40 6.36 5.55
C VAL A 241 -11.61 6.75 4.09
N ALA A 242 -11.61 5.78 3.16
CA ALA A 242 -11.92 6.03 1.76
C ALA A 242 -13.36 6.54 1.54
N ARG A 243 -14.34 6.06 2.31
CA ARG A 243 -15.71 6.58 2.29
C ARG A 243 -15.78 8.00 2.85
N ALA A 244 -15.07 8.27 3.95
CA ALA A 244 -14.97 9.61 4.53
C ALA A 244 -14.31 10.60 3.56
N MET A 245 -13.31 10.15 2.78
CA MET A 245 -12.72 10.93 1.69
C MET A 245 -13.76 11.34 0.64
N ASP A 246 -14.58 10.38 0.18
CA ASP A 246 -15.62 10.66 -0.82
C ASP A 246 -16.66 11.65 -0.30
N GLU A 247 -17.03 11.54 0.98
CA GLU A 247 -17.94 12.48 1.65
C GLU A 247 -17.32 13.87 1.79
N ALA A 248 -16.08 13.98 2.26
CA ALA A 248 -15.35 15.23 2.42
C ALA A 248 -15.20 15.98 1.08
N MET A 249 -14.84 15.27 0.00
CA MET A 249 -14.76 15.88 -1.33
C MET A 249 -16.13 16.35 -1.85
N SER A 250 -17.18 15.58 -1.60
CA SER A 250 -18.55 15.97 -1.98
C SER A 250 -18.99 17.26 -1.27
N GLN A 251 -18.70 17.36 0.04
CA GLN A 251 -18.98 18.56 0.83
C GLN A 251 -18.13 19.76 0.39
N HIS A 252 -16.84 19.54 0.13
CA HIS A 252 -15.90 20.59 -0.29
C HIS A 252 -16.30 21.23 -1.63
N LEU A 253 -16.70 20.42 -2.62
CA LEU A 253 -17.11 20.92 -3.94
C LEU A 253 -18.46 21.66 -3.91
N ARG A 254 -19.29 21.44 -2.88
CA ARG A 254 -20.64 22.04 -2.72
C ARG A 254 -21.55 21.84 -3.94
N LEU A 255 -21.29 20.79 -4.72
CA LEU A 255 -22.00 20.48 -5.95
C LEU A 255 -22.36 19.00 -5.94
N HIS A 256 -23.65 18.73 -5.85
CA HIS A 256 -24.19 17.38 -5.74
C HIS A 256 -23.77 16.53 -6.96
N GLY A 257 -23.25 15.33 -6.72
CA GLY A 257 -22.90 14.35 -7.76
C GLY A 257 -21.58 14.60 -8.49
N ARG A 258 -21.02 15.82 -8.46
CA ARG A 258 -19.81 16.16 -9.24
C ARG A 258 -18.58 15.32 -8.89
N TRP A 259 -18.39 15.04 -7.61
CA TRP A 259 -17.28 14.19 -7.15
C TRP A 259 -17.44 12.77 -7.69
N GLN A 260 -18.64 12.21 -7.55
CA GLN A 260 -18.97 10.85 -7.97
C GLN A 260 -18.83 10.70 -9.50
N GLU A 261 -19.28 11.69 -10.28
CA GLU A 261 -19.12 11.72 -11.73
C GLU A 261 -17.63 11.72 -12.13
N ALA A 262 -16.82 12.58 -11.53
CA ALA A 262 -15.39 12.67 -11.82
C ALA A 262 -14.65 11.36 -11.45
N LYS A 263 -14.95 10.80 -10.27
CA LYS A 263 -14.40 9.51 -9.83
C LYS A 263 -14.84 8.38 -10.77
N ALA A 264 -16.13 8.31 -11.12
CA ALA A 264 -16.67 7.31 -12.03
C ALA A 264 -16.02 7.38 -13.42
N ALA A 265 -15.76 8.57 -13.94
CA ALA A 265 -15.04 8.75 -15.20
C ALA A 265 -13.62 8.16 -15.13
N LEU A 266 -12.87 8.44 -14.06
CA LEU A 266 -11.53 7.85 -13.87
C LEU A 266 -11.57 6.33 -13.67
N VAL A 267 -12.56 5.81 -12.93
CA VAL A 267 -12.76 4.36 -12.77
C VAL A 267 -13.04 3.71 -14.12
N SER A 268 -13.90 4.31 -14.95
CA SER A 268 -14.23 3.79 -16.29
C SER A 268 -13.03 3.83 -17.24
N GLY A 269 -12.16 4.83 -17.11
CA GLY A 269 -10.92 4.96 -17.86
C GLY A 269 -9.76 4.09 -17.34
N GLY A 270 -9.95 3.35 -16.24
CA GLY A 270 -8.88 2.58 -15.61
C GLY A 270 -7.81 3.45 -14.92
N HIS A 271 -8.11 4.72 -14.69
CA HIS A 271 -7.22 5.71 -14.10
C HIS A 271 -7.44 5.90 -12.60
N TRP A 272 -8.43 5.22 -12.01
CA TRP A 272 -8.66 5.16 -10.58
C TRP A 272 -8.48 3.73 -10.08
N LEU A 273 -7.46 3.54 -9.24
CA LEU A 273 -7.04 2.22 -8.74
C LEU A 273 -7.11 2.24 -7.22
N GLU A 274 -7.85 1.29 -6.65
CA GLU A 274 -8.06 1.19 -5.21
C GLU A 274 -7.51 -0.13 -4.65
N PHE A 275 -6.94 -0.07 -3.46
CA PHE A 275 -6.60 -1.24 -2.65
C PHE A 275 -7.06 -1.01 -1.21
N LEU A 276 -8.31 -1.39 -0.94
CA LEU A 276 -8.97 -1.11 0.34
C LEU A 276 -9.09 -2.36 1.19
N TYR A 277 -8.82 -2.20 2.48
CA TYR A 277 -8.99 -3.21 3.51
C TYR A 277 -10.22 -2.87 4.36
N ASP A 278 -10.81 -3.90 4.95
CA ASP A 278 -11.85 -3.78 5.98
C ASP A 278 -11.23 -3.75 7.38
#